data_AF-A0A397EB87-F1
#
_entry.id   AF-A0A397EB87-F1
#
_cell.length_a   1.000
_cell.length_b   1.000
_cell.length_c   1.000
_cell.angle_alpha   90.00
_cell.angle_beta   90.00
_cell.angle_gamma   90.00
#
_symmetry.space_group_name_H-M   'P 1'
#
loop_
_entity.id
_entity.type
_entity.pdbx_description
1 polymer ?
#
loop_
_entity_poly.entity_id
_entity_poly.type
_entity_poly.pdbx_seq_one_letter_code
_entity_poly.pdbx_strand_id
1 'polypeptide(L)'
;LKAVTSNLVPLGVTMAFGTIVIYLFSLIGFFRFQELMTNDDGPQCSSMMQCYLTYIHYGLLSGGGIGDYMSSTLAHPLDYSDQVSFFERVVYDLGFYIVILLLLINLIMGIIIDSFTSLREASEKKQEIENSICLVCTDTKDDIEYRGILLGLSNSFKKHKEEEHNLWNYLFFIMYLESKPATDLNGTESFVRQKLLAKEMSWIPKKKGNSVRAAAEAY
;
A
#
# COMPACT_ATOMS: atom_id res chain seq x y z
N LEU A 1 0.65 9.39 -0.05
CA LEU A 1 -0.23 9.35 1.14
C LEU A 1 -0.98 8.03 1.27
N LYS A 2 -1.81 7.64 0.29
CA LYS A 2 -2.62 6.40 0.35
C LYS A 2 -1.81 5.14 0.70
N ALA A 3 -0.57 5.04 0.18
CA ALA A 3 0.36 3.92 0.42
C ALA A 3 0.75 3.79 1.90
N VAL A 4 1.04 4.92 2.54
CA VAL A 4 1.47 4.93 3.93
C VAL A 4 0.27 4.76 4.86
N THR A 5 -0.89 5.34 4.50
CA THR A 5 -2.11 5.22 5.30
C THR A 5 -2.76 3.84 5.24
N SER A 6 -2.57 3.06 4.17
CA SER A 6 -3.15 1.71 4.05
C SER A 6 -2.52 0.71 5.02
N ASN A 7 -1.25 0.92 5.39
CA ASN A 7 -0.49 0.04 6.26
C ASN A 7 0.02 0.76 7.52
N LEU A 8 -0.76 1.73 8.03
CA LEU A 8 -0.41 2.48 9.22
C LEU A 8 -0.37 1.62 10.49
N VAL A 9 -1.24 0.61 10.58
CA VAL A 9 -1.29 -0.31 11.73
C VAL A 9 -0.01 -1.14 11.86
N PRO A 10 0.44 -1.92 10.85
CA PRO A 10 1.67 -2.70 10.98
C PRO A 10 2.91 -1.81 11.17
N LEU A 11 2.95 -0.64 10.52
CA LEU A 11 4.01 0.34 10.72
C LEU A 11 4.03 0.85 12.17
N GLY A 12 2.88 1.23 12.72
CA GLY A 12 2.76 1.71 14.10
C GLY A 12 3.12 0.65 15.15
N VAL A 13 2.70 -0.60 14.95
CA VAL A 13 3.08 -1.74 15.80
C VAL A 13 4.59 -1.96 15.76
N THR A 14 5.21 -1.88 14.59
CA THR A 14 6.66 -2.05 14.42
C THR A 14 7.44 -0.92 15.09
N MET A 15 6.99 0.33 14.94
CA MET A 15 7.58 1.47 15.64
C MET A 15 7.44 1.33 17.16
N ALA A 16 6.27 0.92 17.66
CA ALA A 16 6.04 0.69 19.09
C ALA A 16 6.92 -0.46 19.64
N PHE A 17 7.08 -1.54 18.88
CA PHE A 17 8.02 -2.59 19.24
C PHE A 17 9.45 -2.06 19.29
N GLY A 18 9.86 -1.29 18.28
CA GLY A 18 11.17 -0.64 18.23
C GLY A 18 11.45 0.27 19.42
N THR A 19 10.50 1.12 19.82
CA THR A 19 10.65 2.01 20.96
C THR A 19 10.79 1.26 22.28
N ILE A 20 10.10 0.12 22.44
CA ILE A 20 10.23 -0.77 23.60
C ILE A 20 11.62 -1.44 23.62
N VAL A 21 12.10 -1.94 22.48
CA VAL A 21 13.43 -2.58 22.41
C VAL A 21 14.53 -1.56 22.70
N ILE A 22 14.45 -0.35 22.12
CA ILE A 22 15.39 0.74 22.43
C ILE A 22 15.36 1.08 23.93
N TYR A 23 14.18 1.06 24.55
CA TYR A 23 14.06 1.29 26.00
C TYR A 23 14.81 0.23 26.81
N LEU A 24 14.70 -1.05 26.45
CA LEU A 24 15.42 -2.14 27.10
C LEU A 24 16.94 -2.00 26.96
N PHE A 25 17.43 -1.64 25.76
CA PHE A 25 18.85 -1.32 25.58
C PHE A 25 19.26 -0.13 26.45
N SER A 26 18.49 0.96 26.44
CA SER A 26 18.81 2.13 27.27
C SER A 26 18.84 1.82 28.78
N LEU A 27 18.03 0.87 29.27
CA LEU A 27 18.07 0.41 30.67
C LEU A 27 19.38 -0.32 30.96
N ILE A 28 19.78 -1.25 30.10
CA ILE A 28 21.04 -1.97 30.24
C ILE A 28 22.22 -0.99 30.18
N GLY A 29 22.17 -0.05 29.23
CA GLY A 29 23.11 1.06 29.10
C GLY A 29 23.23 1.90 30.38
N PHE A 30 22.10 2.29 30.95
CA PHE A 30 22.05 3.09 32.18
C PHE A 30 22.66 2.34 33.38
N PHE A 31 22.39 1.05 33.55
CA PHE A 31 22.90 0.31 34.73
C PHE A 31 24.32 -0.23 34.57
N ARG A 32 24.78 -0.53 33.34
CA ARG A 32 26.09 -1.16 33.08
C ARG A 32 27.14 -0.20 32.54
N PHE A 33 26.74 0.81 31.78
CA PHE A 33 27.64 1.68 31.01
C PHE A 33 27.49 3.16 31.34
N GLN A 34 26.94 3.51 32.51
CA GLN A 34 26.73 4.91 32.92
C GLN A 34 28.02 5.74 32.90
N GLU A 35 29.13 5.17 33.35
CA GLU A 35 30.43 5.84 33.41
C GLU A 35 31.00 6.16 32.02
N LEU A 36 30.62 5.37 31.01
CA LEU A 36 31.02 5.58 29.61
C LEU A 36 30.10 6.56 28.87
N MET A 37 29.02 7.01 29.51
CA MET A 37 28.03 7.94 28.96
C MET A 37 28.21 9.37 29.50
N THR A 38 29.47 9.77 29.71
CA THR A 38 29.86 11.12 30.15
C THR A 38 30.77 11.79 29.13
N ASN A 39 30.68 13.11 29.01
CA ASN A 39 31.64 13.92 28.25
C ASN A 39 32.25 14.99 29.17
N ASP A 40 33.15 15.81 28.66
CA ASP A 40 33.74 16.97 29.35
C ASP A 40 32.67 17.97 29.85
N ASP A 41 31.54 18.06 29.15
CA ASP A 41 30.38 18.89 29.51
C ASP A 41 29.45 18.25 30.58
N GLY A 42 29.77 17.03 31.03
CA GLY A 42 29.02 16.28 32.03
C GLY A 42 28.27 15.04 31.51
N PRO A 43 27.46 14.41 32.36
CA PRO A 43 26.79 13.14 32.06
C PRO A 43 25.68 13.31 31.01
N GLN A 44 25.77 12.58 29.91
CA GLN A 44 24.77 12.57 28.82
C GLN A 44 23.58 11.65 29.10
N CYS A 45 23.63 10.93 30.23
CA CYS A 45 22.67 9.93 30.67
C CYS A 45 22.50 10.04 32.20
N SER A 46 22.15 11.24 32.70
CA SER A 46 21.99 11.47 34.16
C SER A 46 20.67 10.96 34.72
N SER A 47 19.60 11.01 33.91
CA SER A 47 18.30 10.45 34.24
C SER A 47 17.92 9.38 33.23
N MET A 48 17.07 8.44 33.64
CA MET A 48 16.61 7.36 32.75
C MET A 48 15.91 7.91 31.49
N MET A 49 15.14 8.99 31.63
CA MET A 49 14.50 9.65 30.50
C MET A 49 15.52 10.27 29.54
N GLN A 50 16.54 10.96 30.07
CA GLN A 50 17.61 11.52 29.24
C GLN A 50 18.35 10.41 28.51
N CYS A 51 18.67 9.31 29.19
CA CYS A 51 19.36 8.19 28.56
C CYS A 51 18.54 7.57 27.43
N TYR A 52 17.24 7.35 27.65
CA TYR A 52 16.34 6.84 26.63
C TYR A 52 16.29 7.76 25.39
N LEU A 53 16.17 9.07 25.60
CA LEU A 53 16.16 10.05 24.50
C LEU A 53 17.52 10.10 23.77
N THR A 54 18.63 9.99 24.49
CA THR A 54 19.97 9.88 23.91
C THR A 54 20.09 8.64 23.01
N TYR A 55 19.54 7.49 23.44
CA TYR A 55 19.51 6.26 22.64
C TYR A 55 18.61 6.37 21.40
N ILE A 56 17.47 7.05 21.49
CA ILE A 56 16.62 7.34 20.32
C ILE A 56 17.37 8.26 19.35
N HIS A 57 17.95 9.35 19.84
CA HIS A 57 18.56 10.36 18.99
C HIS A 57 19.89 9.90 18.42
N TYR A 58 20.89 9.68 19.27
CA TYR A 58 22.24 9.32 18.83
C TYR A 58 22.37 7.84 18.51
N GLY A 59 21.64 6.96 19.19
CA GLY A 59 21.66 5.54 18.86
C GLY A 59 21.08 5.24 17.48
N LEU A 60 20.05 5.96 17.02
CA LEU A 60 19.49 5.75 15.67
C LEU A 60 20.20 6.54 14.57
N LEU A 61 20.72 7.74 14.88
CA LEU A 61 21.29 8.64 13.87
C LEU A 61 22.80 8.43 13.66
N SER A 62 23.53 7.91 14.64
CA SER A 62 24.94 7.55 14.47
C SER A 62 25.05 6.29 13.60
N GLY A 63 25.89 6.34 12.57
CA GLY A 63 25.98 5.30 11.53
C GLY A 63 26.37 3.91 12.07
N GLY A 64 27.11 3.85 13.19
CA GLY A 64 27.45 2.61 13.90
C GLY A 64 26.59 2.34 15.15
N GLY A 65 25.50 3.07 15.34
CA GLY A 65 24.63 2.96 16.51
C GLY A 65 25.21 3.60 17.77
N ILE A 66 24.75 3.14 18.93
CA ILE A 66 25.18 3.71 20.23
C ILE A 66 26.67 3.50 20.50
N GLY A 67 27.26 2.41 20.01
CA GLY A 67 28.69 2.14 20.12
C GLY A 67 29.55 3.25 19.51
N ASP A 68 29.18 3.69 18.30
CA ASP A 68 29.83 4.79 17.59
C ASP A 68 29.65 6.13 18.31
N TYR A 69 28.48 6.39 18.90
CA TYR A 69 28.29 7.58 19.73
C TYR A 69 29.26 7.58 20.93
N MET A 70 29.38 6.46 21.64
CA MET A 70 30.24 6.37 22.82
C MET A 70 31.74 6.42 22.46
N SER A 71 32.15 5.76 21.37
CA SER A 71 33.56 5.75 20.95
C SER A 71 33.99 7.08 20.30
N SER A 72 33.15 7.62 19.43
CA SER A 72 33.51 8.72 18.52
C SER A 72 33.08 10.08 19.05
N THR A 73 31.93 10.17 19.72
CA THR A 73 31.42 11.44 20.25
C THR A 73 31.81 11.67 21.70
N LEU A 74 31.76 10.63 22.54
CA LEU A 74 32.14 10.74 23.97
C LEU A 74 33.61 10.43 24.24
N ALA A 75 34.39 10.10 23.20
CA ALA A 75 35.81 9.79 23.29
C ALA A 75 36.14 8.64 24.30
N HIS A 76 35.22 7.69 24.46
CA HIS A 76 35.43 6.47 25.25
C HIS A 76 35.62 5.27 24.32
N PRO A 77 36.83 5.07 23.75
CA PRO A 77 37.11 3.93 22.89
C PRO A 77 37.06 2.61 23.67
N LEU A 78 37.00 1.49 22.93
CA LEU A 78 37.07 0.16 23.53
C LEU A 78 38.39 -0.01 24.29
N ASP A 79 38.29 -0.33 25.58
CA ASP A 79 39.43 -0.68 26.40
C ASP A 79 39.78 -2.16 26.19
N TYR A 80 41.00 -2.43 25.71
CA TYR A 80 41.50 -3.79 25.47
C TYR A 80 42.21 -4.39 26.68
N SER A 81 42.37 -3.63 27.77
CA SER A 81 43.09 -4.06 28.97
C SER A 81 42.29 -5.05 29.81
N ASP A 82 40.98 -4.84 29.93
CA ASP A 82 40.04 -5.77 30.56
C ASP A 82 39.25 -6.53 29.49
N GLN A 83 39.60 -7.81 29.31
CA GLN A 83 38.95 -8.70 28.35
C GLN A 83 37.45 -8.85 28.62
N VAL A 84 37.01 -8.86 29.88
CA VAL A 84 35.59 -9.09 30.22
C VAL A 84 34.76 -7.88 29.82
N SER A 85 35.17 -6.69 30.25
CA SER A 85 34.49 -5.42 29.92
C SER A 85 34.52 -5.15 28.41
N PHE A 86 35.62 -5.48 27.74
CA PHE A 86 35.72 -5.41 26.28
C PHE A 86 34.65 -6.25 25.58
N PHE A 87 34.56 -7.55 25.91
CA PHE A 87 33.60 -8.45 25.26
C PHE A 87 32.16 -8.06 25.56
N GLU A 88 31.86 -7.67 26.81
CA GLU A 88 30.53 -7.19 27.19
C GLU A 88 30.12 -5.99 26.34
N ARG A 89 31.03 -5.02 26.17
CA ARG A 89 30.78 -3.82 25.37
C ARG A 89 30.60 -4.11 23.89
N VAL A 90 31.46 -4.93 23.30
CA VAL A 90 31.36 -5.29 21.87
C VAL A 90 30.07 -6.02 21.56
N VAL A 91 29.68 -6.99 22.39
CA VAL A 91 28.42 -7.73 22.21
C VAL A 91 27.22 -6.80 22.34
N TYR A 92 27.26 -5.85 23.27
CA TYR A 92 26.21 -4.87 23.46
C TYR A 92 26.06 -3.93 22.25
N ASP A 93 27.17 -3.34 21.79
CA ASP A 93 27.17 -2.39 20.67
C ASP A 93 26.74 -3.09 19.36
N LEU A 94 27.26 -4.28 19.09
CA LEU A 94 26.87 -5.08 17.92
C LEU A 94 25.41 -5.56 18.02
N GLY A 95 24.96 -5.95 19.20
CA GLY A 95 23.58 -6.35 19.45
C GLY A 95 22.60 -5.22 19.16
N PHE A 96 22.90 -4.01 19.63
CA PHE A 96 22.12 -2.82 19.33
C PHE A 96 22.09 -2.53 17.81
N TYR A 97 23.26 -2.57 17.16
CA TYR A 97 23.37 -2.34 15.70
C TYR A 97 22.53 -3.33 14.89
N ILE A 98 22.67 -4.63 15.17
CA ILE A 98 21.94 -5.67 14.42
C ILE A 98 20.44 -5.55 14.67
N VAL A 99 19.99 -5.45 15.92
CA VAL A 99 18.55 -5.50 16.23
C VAL A 99 17.85 -4.21 15.81
N ILE A 100 18.42 -3.04 16.12
CA ILE A 100 17.77 -1.76 15.88
C ILE A 100 18.07 -1.21 14.49
N LEU A 101 19.34 -1.16 14.07
CA LEU A 101 19.67 -0.55 12.78
C LEU A 101 19.45 -1.50 11.60
N LEU A 102 19.87 -2.77 11.71
CA LEU A 102 19.68 -3.71 10.60
C LEU A 102 18.27 -4.28 10.56
N LEU A 103 17.77 -4.88 11.63
CA LEU A 103 16.50 -5.59 11.57
C LEU A 103 15.30 -4.63 11.57
N LEU A 104 15.21 -3.71 12.53
CA LEU A 104 14.03 -2.85 12.66
C LEU A 104 13.86 -1.89 11.48
N ILE A 105 14.94 -1.22 11.01
CA ILE A 105 14.85 -0.30 9.87
C ILE A 105 14.53 -1.04 8.57
N ASN A 106 15.17 -2.19 8.31
CA ASN A 106 14.86 -2.97 7.10
C ASN A 106 13.44 -3.54 7.14
N LEU A 107 12.91 -3.89 8.31
CA LEU A 107 11.51 -4.29 8.47
C LEU A 107 10.57 -3.13 8.14
N ILE A 108 10.84 -1.91 8.63
CA ILE A 108 10.05 -0.72 8.32
C ILE A 108 10.08 -0.43 6.81
N MET A 109 11.26 -0.48 6.18
CA MET A 109 11.38 -0.30 4.73
C MET A 109 10.61 -1.40 3.97
N GLY A 110 10.68 -2.66 4.41
CA GLY A 110 9.93 -3.77 3.84
C GLY A 110 8.42 -3.53 3.84
N ILE A 111 7.86 -3.13 4.99
CA ILE A 111 6.43 -2.80 5.11
C ILE A 111 6.03 -1.67 4.15
N ILE A 112 6.88 -0.65 4.02
CA ILE A 112 6.63 0.47 3.10
C ILE A 112 6.65 -0.02 1.64
N ILE A 113 7.62 -0.84 1.25
CA ILE A 113 7.72 -1.40 -0.10
C ILE A 113 6.50 -2.26 -0.43
N ASP A 114 6.07 -3.15 0.48
CA ASP A 114 4.88 -3.98 0.29
C ASP A 114 3.61 -3.13 0.09
N SER A 115 3.55 -1.98 0.76
CA SER A 115 2.45 -1.01 0.59
C SER A 115 2.43 -0.40 -0.80
N PHE A 116 3.59 -0.08 -1.37
CA PHE A 116 3.67 0.43 -2.74
C PHE A 116 3.38 -0.65 -3.77
N THR A 117 3.87 -1.87 -3.55
CA THR A 117 3.61 -3.03 -4.42
C THR A 117 2.11 -3.33 -4.49
N SER A 118 1.43 -3.44 -3.34
CA SER A 118 -0.01 -3.70 -3.31
C SER A 118 -0.86 -2.61 -3.99
N LEU A 119 -0.48 -1.33 -3.85
CA LEU A 119 -1.16 -0.26 -4.59
C LEU A 119 -0.94 -0.34 -6.09
N ARG A 120 0.27 -0.72 -6.51
CA ARG A 120 0.60 -0.92 -7.91
C ARG A 120 -0.21 -2.07 -8.49
N GLU A 121 -0.25 -3.22 -7.81
CA GLU A 121 -1.06 -4.37 -8.21
C GLU A 121 -2.55 -4.01 -8.34
N ALA A 122 -3.09 -3.22 -7.40
CA ALA A 122 -4.48 -2.77 -7.49
C ALA A 122 -4.74 -1.87 -8.71
N SER A 123 -3.77 -1.02 -9.07
CA SER A 123 -3.85 -0.18 -10.27
C SER A 123 -3.75 -1.00 -11.55
N GLU A 124 -2.80 -1.94 -11.61
CA GLU A 124 -2.60 -2.84 -12.74
C GLU A 124 -3.84 -3.73 -12.96
N LYS A 125 -4.40 -4.31 -11.88
CA LYS A 125 -5.64 -5.09 -11.94
C LYS A 125 -6.83 -4.27 -12.44
N LYS A 126 -6.95 -3.00 -12.04
CA LYS A 126 -8.01 -2.12 -12.55
C LYS A 126 -7.88 -1.92 -14.06
N GLN A 127 -6.67 -1.67 -14.54
CA GLN A 127 -6.38 -1.49 -15.96
C GLN A 127 -6.58 -2.79 -16.75
N GLU A 128 -6.22 -3.93 -16.17
CA GLU A 128 -6.45 -5.26 -16.75
C GLU A 128 -7.95 -5.53 -16.94
N ILE A 129 -8.77 -5.28 -15.91
CA ILE A 129 -10.24 -5.43 -16.00
C ILE A 129 -10.80 -4.51 -17.10
N GLU A 130 -10.38 -3.25 -17.14
CA GLU A 130 -10.84 -2.31 -18.16
C GLU A 130 -10.50 -2.75 -19.60
N ASN A 131 -9.38 -3.46 -19.77
CA ASN A 131 -8.89 -3.93 -21.06
C ASN A 131 -9.35 -5.35 -21.43
N SER A 132 -9.87 -6.12 -20.49
CA SER A 132 -10.23 -7.54 -20.69
C SER A 132 -11.72 -7.79 -20.73
N ILE A 133 -12.55 -6.90 -20.15
CA ILE A 133 -14.00 -7.05 -20.16
C ILE A 133 -14.69 -5.75 -20.55
N CYS A 134 -15.87 -5.84 -21.15
CA CYS A 134 -16.75 -4.69 -21.29
C CYS A 134 -17.49 -4.45 -19.97
N LEU A 135 -17.37 -3.25 -19.39
CA LEU A 135 -18.00 -2.91 -18.10
C LEU A 135 -19.53 -2.88 -18.14
N VAL A 136 -20.13 -2.73 -19.32
CA VAL A 136 -21.59 -2.70 -19.51
C VAL A 136 -22.14 -4.13 -19.56
N CYS A 137 -21.70 -4.93 -20.54
CA CYS A 137 -22.25 -6.27 -20.76
C CYS A 137 -21.49 -7.40 -20.08
N THR A 138 -20.30 -7.17 -19.52
CA THR A 138 -19.45 -8.18 -18.87
C THR A 138 -18.93 -9.30 -19.80
N ASP A 139 -19.07 -9.14 -21.11
CA ASP A 139 -18.41 -10.03 -22.08
C ASP A 139 -16.90 -9.80 -22.07
N THR A 140 -16.14 -10.89 -22.25
CA THR A 140 -14.68 -10.81 -22.35
C THR A 140 -14.27 -10.25 -23.70
N LYS A 141 -13.07 -9.67 -23.74
CA LYS A 141 -12.45 -9.20 -24.97
C LYS A 141 -12.38 -10.31 -26.01
N ASP A 142 -12.01 -11.51 -25.61
CA ASP A 142 -11.89 -12.66 -26.52
C ASP A 142 -13.25 -13.05 -27.12
N ASP A 143 -14.32 -13.08 -26.33
CA ASP A 143 -15.68 -13.37 -26.83
C ASP A 143 -16.15 -12.32 -27.85
N ILE A 144 -15.79 -11.05 -27.64
CA ILE A 144 -16.16 -9.93 -28.53
C ILE A 144 -15.32 -9.94 -29.81
N GLU A 145 -14.00 -10.11 -29.70
CA GLU A 145 -13.11 -10.20 -30.86
C GLU A 145 -13.44 -11.41 -31.73
N TYR A 146 -13.74 -12.57 -31.11
CA TYR A 146 -14.15 -13.77 -31.85
C TYR A 146 -15.41 -13.53 -32.69
N ARG A 147 -16.45 -12.90 -32.11
CA ARG A 147 -17.66 -12.51 -32.87
C ARG A 147 -17.35 -11.51 -33.99
N GLY A 148 -16.41 -10.60 -33.75
CA GLY A 148 -15.90 -9.67 -34.75
C GLY A 148 -15.29 -10.37 -35.96
N ILE A 149 -14.41 -11.33 -35.69
CA ILE A 149 -13.73 -12.12 -36.74
C ILE A 149 -14.73 -12.90 -37.59
N LEU A 150 -15.78 -13.49 -36.99
CA LEU A 150 -16.84 -14.17 -37.74
C LEU A 150 -17.59 -13.25 -38.71
N LEU A 151 -17.62 -11.95 -38.42
CA LEU A 151 -18.24 -10.92 -39.25
C LEU A 151 -17.24 -10.20 -40.18
N GLY A 152 -15.98 -10.66 -40.24
CA GLY A 152 -14.93 -10.03 -41.04
C GLY A 152 -14.46 -8.67 -40.51
N LEU A 153 -14.75 -8.37 -39.24
CA LEU A 153 -14.37 -7.14 -38.56
C LEU A 153 -13.09 -7.34 -37.75
N SER A 154 -12.25 -6.31 -37.68
CA SER A 154 -11.08 -6.26 -36.81
C SER A 154 -11.24 -5.18 -35.73
N ASN A 155 -10.55 -5.37 -34.60
CA ASN A 155 -10.57 -4.45 -33.46
C ASN A 155 -11.98 -4.26 -32.89
N SER A 156 -12.74 -5.35 -32.82
CA SER A 156 -14.15 -5.33 -32.47
C SER A 156 -14.38 -4.97 -31.02
N PHE A 157 -13.44 -5.29 -30.12
CA PHE A 157 -13.55 -4.90 -28.71
C PHE A 157 -13.52 -3.38 -28.52
N LYS A 158 -12.63 -2.69 -29.24
CA LYS A 158 -12.53 -1.23 -29.17
C LYS A 158 -13.82 -0.57 -29.66
N LYS A 159 -14.31 -0.97 -30.85
CA LYS A 159 -15.56 -0.47 -31.41
C LYS A 159 -16.76 -0.74 -30.50
N HIS A 160 -16.83 -1.94 -29.94
CA HIS A 160 -17.87 -2.30 -28.98
C HIS A 160 -17.87 -1.37 -27.75
N LYS A 161 -16.71 -0.99 -27.19
CA LYS A 161 -16.63 -0.05 -26.07
C LYS A 161 -16.93 1.41 -26.46
N GLU A 162 -16.53 1.84 -27.65
CA GLU A 162 -16.63 3.25 -28.06
C GLU A 162 -17.95 3.62 -28.72
N GLU A 163 -18.55 2.69 -29.46
CA GLU A 163 -19.75 2.92 -30.29
C GLU A 163 -21.00 2.26 -29.68
N GLU A 164 -20.92 0.99 -29.26
CA GLU A 164 -22.09 0.25 -28.75
C GLU A 164 -22.31 0.48 -27.24
N HIS A 165 -21.25 0.31 -26.44
CA HIS A 165 -21.28 0.33 -24.97
C HIS A 165 -20.43 1.46 -24.39
N ASN A 166 -20.58 2.65 -24.96
CA ASN A 166 -19.91 3.86 -24.46
C ASN A 166 -20.51 4.31 -23.12
N LEU A 167 -19.72 4.31 -22.05
CA LEU A 167 -20.19 4.66 -20.70
C LEU A 167 -20.81 6.06 -20.61
N TRP A 168 -20.28 7.03 -21.37
CA TRP A 168 -20.79 8.41 -21.34
C TRP A 168 -22.19 8.51 -21.94
N ASN A 169 -22.49 7.71 -22.97
CA ASN A 169 -23.81 7.68 -23.56
C ASN A 169 -24.87 7.20 -22.55
N TYR A 170 -24.53 6.25 -21.66
CA TYR A 170 -25.42 5.83 -20.58
C TYR A 170 -25.66 6.97 -19.58
N LEU A 171 -24.61 7.71 -19.19
CA LEU A 171 -24.75 8.86 -18.29
C LEU A 171 -25.62 9.96 -18.90
N PHE A 172 -25.35 10.33 -20.16
CA PHE A 172 -26.11 11.35 -20.87
C PHE A 172 -27.56 10.92 -21.07
N PHE A 173 -27.82 9.64 -21.31
CA PHE A 173 -29.18 9.13 -21.42
C PHE A 173 -29.95 9.24 -20.10
N ILE A 174 -29.30 8.98 -18.96
CA ILE A 174 -29.93 9.18 -17.63
C ILE A 174 -30.27 10.66 -17.42
N MET A 175 -29.33 11.58 -17.69
CA MET A 175 -29.57 13.03 -17.58
C MET A 175 -30.68 13.51 -18.53
N TYR A 176 -30.72 12.97 -19.74
CA TYR A 176 -31.79 13.22 -20.71
C TYR A 176 -33.16 12.78 -20.18
N LEU A 177 -33.27 11.58 -19.60
CA LEU A 177 -34.53 11.09 -19.04
C LEU A 177 -35.00 11.91 -17.83
N GLU A 178 -34.08 12.40 -17.00
CA GLU A 178 -34.42 13.24 -15.84
C GLU A 178 -34.90 14.63 -16.27
N SER A 179 -34.29 15.23 -17.30
CA SER A 179 -34.65 16.56 -17.80
C SER A 179 -35.93 16.59 -18.64
N LYS A 180 -36.34 15.45 -19.22
CA LYS A 180 -37.52 15.37 -20.09
C LYS A 180 -38.83 15.25 -19.30
N PRO A 181 -39.91 15.97 -19.66
CA PRO A 181 -41.23 15.81 -19.03
C PRO A 181 -41.77 14.37 -19.20
N ALA A 182 -42.48 13.87 -18.18
CA ALA A 182 -43.01 12.51 -18.21
C ALA A 182 -44.03 12.26 -19.34
N THR A 183 -44.73 13.31 -19.78
CA THR A 183 -45.70 13.28 -20.89
C THR A 183 -45.05 13.04 -22.25
N ASP A 184 -43.77 13.36 -22.39
CA ASP A 184 -43.07 13.39 -23.67
C ASP A 184 -42.17 12.16 -23.85
N LEU A 185 -42.11 11.28 -22.84
CA LEU A 185 -41.35 10.05 -22.90
C LEU A 185 -42.03 9.06 -23.84
N ASN A 186 -41.25 8.43 -24.70
CA ASN A 186 -41.73 7.27 -25.44
C ASN A 186 -41.80 6.02 -24.53
N GLY A 187 -42.26 4.89 -25.08
CA GLY A 187 -42.44 3.66 -24.30
C GLY A 187 -41.15 3.09 -23.69
N THR A 188 -40.05 3.09 -24.44
CA THR A 188 -38.74 2.59 -23.97
C THR A 188 -38.12 3.55 -22.95
N GLU A 189 -38.18 4.85 -23.17
CA GLU A 189 -37.76 5.88 -22.22
C GLU A 189 -38.55 5.79 -20.90
N SER A 190 -39.87 5.61 -20.99
CA SER A 190 -40.73 5.40 -19.83
C SER A 190 -40.37 4.13 -19.06
N PHE A 191 -40.10 3.03 -19.76
CA PHE A 191 -39.64 1.78 -19.15
C PHE A 191 -38.32 1.97 -18.40
N VAL A 192 -37.30 2.58 -19.03
CA VAL A 192 -36.01 2.82 -18.37
C VAL A 192 -36.16 3.78 -17.18
N ARG A 193 -36.95 4.85 -17.33
CA ARG A 193 -37.21 5.80 -16.24
C ARG A 193 -37.88 5.12 -15.04
N GLN A 194 -38.84 4.22 -15.26
CA GLN A 194 -39.46 3.44 -14.18
C GLN A 194 -38.42 2.55 -13.48
N LYS A 195 -37.52 1.90 -14.22
CA LYS A 195 -36.44 1.09 -13.64
C LYS A 195 -35.45 1.93 -12.84
N LEU A 196 -35.08 3.12 -13.31
CA LEU A 196 -34.25 4.07 -12.57
C LEU A 196 -34.91 4.51 -11.26
N LEU A 197 -36.20 4.86 -11.29
CA LEU A 197 -36.97 5.23 -10.09
C LEU A 197 -37.07 4.07 -9.09
N ALA A 198 -37.22 2.83 -9.59
CA ALA A 198 -37.21 1.61 -8.77
C ALA A 198 -35.80 1.19 -8.29
N LYS A 199 -34.75 1.91 -8.69
CA LYS A 199 -33.34 1.57 -8.43
C LYS A 199 -32.94 0.18 -8.96
N GLU A 200 -33.55 -0.24 -10.07
CA GLU A 200 -33.28 -1.51 -10.73
C GLU A 200 -32.39 -1.33 -11.96
N MET A 201 -31.30 -2.10 -12.05
CA MET A 201 -30.35 -2.04 -13.17
C MET A 201 -30.63 -3.08 -14.27
N SER A 202 -31.85 -3.62 -14.34
CA SER A 202 -32.22 -4.67 -15.30
C SER A 202 -32.29 -4.19 -16.76
N TRP A 203 -32.32 -2.87 -16.97
CA TRP A 203 -32.35 -2.25 -18.30
C TRP A 203 -30.96 -2.20 -18.96
N ILE A 204 -29.88 -2.37 -18.19
CA ILE A 204 -28.51 -2.43 -18.71
C ILE A 204 -28.29 -3.82 -19.32
N PRO A 205 -27.71 -3.91 -20.53
CA PRO A 205 -27.39 -5.19 -21.16
C PRO A 205 -26.46 -6.01 -20.26
N LYS A 206 -26.80 -7.27 -19.99
CA LYS A 206 -25.92 -8.23 -19.32
C LYS A 206 -25.48 -9.31 -20.29
N LYS A 207 -24.37 -9.99 -19.99
CA LYS A 207 -23.88 -11.14 -20.74
C LYS A 207 -25.04 -12.08 -21.00
N LYS A 208 -25.44 -12.20 -22.27
CA LYS A 208 -26.41 -13.22 -22.67
C LYS A 208 -25.66 -14.53 -22.51
N GLY A 209 -25.93 -15.25 -21.42
CA GLY A 209 -25.43 -16.60 -21.23
C GLY A 209 -25.76 -17.42 -22.47
N ASN A 210 -24.73 -17.77 -23.24
CA ASN A 210 -24.73 -18.59 -24.45
C ASN A 210 -25.90 -18.39 -25.42
N SER A 211 -25.66 -17.63 -26.48
CA SER A 211 -26.35 -17.84 -27.76
C SER A 211 -25.38 -18.06 -28.91
N VAL A 212 -24.37 -18.93 -28.71
CA VAL A 212 -23.73 -19.62 -29.84
C VAL A 212 -24.78 -20.44 -30.62
N ARG A 213 -25.89 -20.83 -29.97
CA ARG A 213 -27.05 -21.46 -30.65
C ARG A 213 -27.85 -20.52 -31.56
N ALA A 214 -28.00 -19.24 -31.24
CA ALA A 214 -28.82 -18.34 -32.07
C ALA A 214 -28.12 -17.90 -33.36
N ALA A 215 -26.79 -17.90 -33.39
CA ALA A 215 -26.02 -17.65 -34.62
C ALA A 215 -25.92 -18.88 -35.52
N ALA A 216 -26.00 -20.09 -34.94
CA ALA A 216 -25.99 -21.36 -35.68
C ALA A 216 -27.37 -21.76 -36.22
N GLU A 217 -28.46 -21.17 -35.72
CA GLU A 217 -29.83 -21.41 -36.19
C GLU A 217 -30.31 -20.38 -37.24
N ALA A 218 -29.45 -19.42 -37.61
CA ALA A 218 -29.73 -18.38 -38.60
C ALA A 218 -29.05 -18.62 -39.98
N TYR A 219 -28.39 -19.76 -40.16
CA TYR A 219 -27.83 -20.22 -41.43
C TYR A 219 -28.21 -21.67 -41.72
#